data_AF-B7B5X4-F1
#
_entry.id   AF-B7B5X4-F1
#
_cell.length_a   1.000
_cell.length_b   1.000
_cell.length_c   1.000
_cell.angle_alpha   90.00
_cell.angle_beta   90.00
_cell.angle_gamma   90.00
#
_symmetry.space_group_name_H-M   'P 1'
#
loop_
_entity.id
_entity.type
_entity.pdbx_description
1 polymer ?
#
loop_
_entity_poly.entity_id
_entity_poly.type
_entity_poly.pdbx_seq_one_letter_code
_entity_poly.pdbx_strand_id
1 'polypeptide(L)'
;MSRTNLFLLLLVFLAGTSCNKQQHFISDDAFRAEVEKDFQAKQAALPNGNLFSVFNQQMTPDEKEALTFLYAYMPIGDITDYDGQLYLDNIRSSFRARVEMPWGDSIPEDIFRHFVLPVRVNNENLDESRMVFYEELKDRVKDLSLYDAVLEVNHWCHEKVIYTPSDARTSSPLASVKTAYGRCGEESTFTVAALR
;
A
#
# COMPACT_ATOMS: atom_id res chain seq x y z
N MET A 1 52.72 -21.64 -17.59
CA MET A 1 51.61 -20.95 -16.91
C MET A 1 51.25 -21.74 -15.67
N SER A 2 51.46 -21.17 -14.48
CA SER A 2 51.30 -21.87 -13.20
C SER A 2 49.82 -22.20 -12.95
N ARG A 3 49.55 -23.34 -12.30
CA ARG A 3 48.21 -23.77 -11.87
C ARG A 3 47.48 -22.68 -11.06
N THR A 4 48.22 -21.80 -10.41
CA THR A 4 47.75 -20.64 -9.65
C THR A 4 47.07 -19.58 -10.53
N ASN A 5 47.56 -19.37 -11.77
CA ASN A 5 46.96 -18.39 -12.69
C ASN A 5 45.66 -18.91 -13.32
N LEU A 6 45.51 -20.24 -13.45
CA LEU A 6 44.27 -20.86 -13.94
C LEU A 6 43.15 -20.80 -12.89
N PHE A 7 43.49 -20.92 -11.60
CA PHE A 7 42.55 -20.76 -10.49
C PHE A 7 42.08 -19.30 -10.30
N LEU A 8 42.96 -18.31 -10.49
CA LEU A 8 42.56 -16.90 -10.45
C LEU A 8 41.61 -16.53 -11.60
N LEU A 9 41.81 -17.09 -12.79
CA LEU A 9 40.92 -16.87 -13.94
C LEU A 9 39.54 -17.51 -13.75
N LEU A 10 39.44 -18.66 -13.06
CA LEU A 10 38.15 -19.28 -12.73
C LEU A 10 37.36 -18.49 -11.68
N LEU A 11 38.03 -17.91 -10.68
CA LEU A 11 37.38 -17.09 -9.63
C LEU A 11 36.82 -15.77 -10.16
N VAL A 12 37.48 -15.16 -11.16
CA VAL A 12 36.97 -13.95 -11.83
C VAL A 12 35.77 -14.27 -12.75
N PHE A 13 35.69 -15.48 -13.31
CA PHE A 13 34.54 -15.92 -14.12
C PHE A 13 33.31 -16.29 -13.29
N LEU A 14 33.49 -16.77 -12.05
CA LEU A 14 32.39 -17.12 -11.13
C LEU A 14 31.76 -15.92 -10.40
N ALA A 15 32.43 -14.78 -10.35
CA ALA A 15 31.87 -13.55 -9.79
C ALA A 15 30.96 -12.77 -10.77
N GLY A 16 30.88 -13.20 -12.05
CA GLY A 16 30.16 -12.49 -13.11
C GLY A 16 28.70 -12.91 -13.32
N THR A 17 28.17 -13.87 -12.55
CA THR A 17 26.77 -14.34 -12.69
C THR A 17 25.97 -14.20 -11.40
N SER A 18 26.14 -13.09 -10.67
CA SER A 18 25.03 -12.63 -9.85
C SER A 18 24.06 -11.94 -10.80
N CYS A 19 23.21 -12.74 -11.47
CA CYS A 19 21.95 -12.25 -11.99
C CYS A 19 21.21 -11.69 -10.78
N ASN A 20 21.38 -10.39 -10.54
CA ASN A 20 20.57 -9.60 -9.65
C ASN A 20 19.18 -9.58 -10.30
N LYS A 21 18.41 -10.66 -10.16
CA LYS A 21 16.99 -10.65 -10.49
C LYS A 21 16.44 -9.54 -9.62
N GLN A 22 16.17 -8.41 -10.26
CA GLN A 22 15.55 -7.29 -9.60
C GLN A 22 14.27 -7.83 -8.99
N GLN A 23 14.20 -7.79 -7.66
CA GLN A 23 12.99 -8.18 -6.96
C GLN A 23 11.91 -7.19 -7.40
N HIS A 24 10.81 -7.73 -7.89
CA HIS A 24 9.65 -6.98 -8.37
C HIS A 24 8.51 -7.19 -7.37
N PHE A 25 7.77 -6.13 -7.08
CA PHE A 25 6.57 -6.21 -6.24
C PHE A 25 5.44 -6.97 -6.95
N ILE A 26 5.33 -6.79 -8.27
CA ILE A 26 4.42 -7.56 -9.12
C ILE A 26 5.22 -8.67 -9.78
N SER A 27 5.15 -9.90 -9.26
CA SER A 27 5.99 -11.01 -9.74
C SER A 27 5.64 -11.49 -11.15
N ASP A 28 4.39 -11.37 -11.59
CA ASP A 28 3.95 -11.76 -12.92
C ASP A 28 4.35 -10.69 -13.96
N ASP A 29 5.28 -11.03 -14.85
CA ASP A 29 5.81 -10.13 -15.88
C ASP A 29 4.74 -9.65 -16.88
N ALA A 30 3.80 -10.52 -17.26
CA ALA A 30 2.76 -10.18 -18.22
C ALA A 30 1.76 -9.22 -17.58
N PHE A 31 1.36 -9.49 -16.34
CA PHE A 31 0.50 -8.59 -15.59
C PHE A 31 1.21 -7.26 -15.31
N ARG A 32 2.48 -7.26 -14.91
CA ARG A 32 3.26 -6.02 -14.72
C ARG A 32 3.32 -5.17 -15.98
N ALA A 33 3.47 -5.78 -17.16
CA ALA A 33 3.42 -5.08 -18.44
C ALA A 33 2.03 -4.51 -18.77
N GLU A 34 0.95 -5.22 -18.41
CA GLU A 34 -0.42 -4.74 -18.54
C GLU A 34 -0.67 -3.50 -17.66
N VAL A 35 -0.24 -3.55 -16.40
CA VAL A 35 -0.33 -2.42 -15.47
C VAL A 35 0.38 -1.17 -16.01
N GLU A 36 1.61 -1.33 -16.53
CA GLU A 36 2.37 -0.22 -17.11
C GLU A 36 1.67 0.37 -18.35
N LYS A 37 1.10 -0.49 -19.21
CA LYS A 37 0.34 -0.05 -20.38
C LYS A 37 -0.91 0.75 -19.97
N ASP A 38 -1.66 0.27 -18.98
CA ASP A 38 -2.87 0.94 -18.49
C ASP A 38 -2.54 2.27 -17.80
N PHE A 39 -1.45 2.32 -17.04
CA PHE A 39 -0.92 3.55 -16.46
C PHE A 39 -0.57 4.58 -17.54
N GLN A 40 0.16 4.19 -18.58
CA GLN A 40 0.50 5.08 -19.70
C GLN A 40 -0.75 5.58 -20.44
N ALA A 41 -1.75 4.71 -20.62
CA ALA A 41 -3.04 5.09 -21.20
C ALA A 41 -3.78 6.10 -20.31
N LYS A 42 -3.77 5.92 -18.97
CA LYS A 42 -4.33 6.88 -18.01
C LYS A 42 -3.64 8.24 -18.10
N GLN A 43 -2.31 8.24 -18.14
CA GLN A 43 -1.51 9.47 -18.24
C GLN A 43 -1.77 10.21 -19.55
N ALA A 44 -1.87 9.49 -20.68
CA ALA A 44 -2.22 10.07 -21.97
C ALA A 44 -3.65 10.68 -21.99
N ALA A 45 -4.59 10.08 -21.25
CA ALA A 45 -5.96 10.59 -21.12
C ALA A 45 -6.07 11.82 -20.21
N LEU A 46 -5.07 12.07 -19.34
CA LEU A 46 -5.03 13.17 -18.38
C LEU A 46 -3.76 14.03 -18.59
N PRO A 47 -3.60 14.69 -19.76
CA PRO A 47 -2.34 15.32 -20.15
C PRO A 47 -2.04 16.65 -19.45
N ASN A 48 -3.03 17.24 -18.76
CA ASN A 48 -2.94 18.58 -18.22
C ASN A 48 -2.66 18.58 -16.72
N GLY A 49 -1.85 19.53 -16.27
CA GLY A 49 -1.50 19.70 -14.86
C GLY A 49 -0.34 18.81 -14.42
N ASN A 50 -0.13 18.75 -13.10
CA ASN A 50 0.96 18.03 -12.43
C ASN A 50 0.48 16.73 -11.77
N LEU A 51 -0.61 16.13 -12.27
CA LEU A 51 -1.32 14.99 -11.69
C LEU A 51 -0.42 13.76 -11.44
N PHE A 52 0.62 13.58 -12.26
CA PHE A 52 1.58 12.46 -12.18
C PHE A 52 2.95 12.89 -11.66
N SER A 53 3.10 14.10 -11.13
CA SER A 53 4.41 14.65 -10.73
C SER A 53 5.07 13.89 -9.57
N VAL A 54 4.30 13.15 -8.77
CA VAL A 54 4.83 12.27 -7.71
C VAL A 54 5.81 11.23 -8.24
N PHE A 55 5.68 10.78 -9.50
CA PHE A 55 6.60 9.82 -10.11
C PHE A 55 8.00 10.38 -10.38
N ASN A 56 8.21 11.69 -10.20
CA ASN A 56 9.53 12.32 -10.27
C ASN A 56 10.30 12.23 -8.94
N GLN A 57 9.66 11.77 -7.87
CA GLN A 57 10.31 11.60 -6.57
C GLN A 57 11.21 10.36 -6.55
N GLN A 58 12.11 10.31 -5.58
CA GLN A 58 12.92 9.11 -5.33
C GLN A 58 12.04 8.00 -4.76
N MET A 59 12.07 6.84 -5.41
CA MET A 59 11.30 5.66 -5.06
C MET A 59 12.13 4.41 -5.31
N THR A 60 11.91 3.39 -4.49
CA THR A 60 12.33 2.01 -4.77
C THR A 60 11.54 1.44 -5.96
N PRO A 61 12.03 0.37 -6.61
CA PRO A 61 11.27 -0.31 -7.67
C PRO A 61 9.88 -0.76 -7.21
N ASP A 62 9.77 -1.32 -6.01
CA ASP A 62 8.51 -1.81 -5.45
C ASP A 62 7.52 -0.68 -5.18
N GLU A 63 7.96 0.46 -4.64
CA GLU A 63 7.12 1.65 -4.46
C GLU A 63 6.62 2.18 -5.79
N LYS A 64 7.49 2.21 -6.82
CA LYS A 64 7.11 2.66 -8.15
C LYS A 64 6.08 1.73 -8.78
N GLU A 65 6.26 0.41 -8.69
CA GLU A 65 5.29 -0.57 -9.20
C GLU A 65 3.94 -0.48 -8.49
N ALA A 66 3.95 -0.34 -7.16
CA ALA A 66 2.74 -0.16 -6.36
C ALA A 66 2.01 1.15 -6.75
N LEU A 67 2.74 2.25 -6.93
CA LEU A 67 2.14 3.53 -7.32
C LEU A 67 1.61 3.50 -8.75
N THR A 68 2.34 2.88 -9.70
CA THR A 68 1.87 2.64 -11.06
C THR A 68 0.57 1.84 -11.05
N PHE A 69 0.48 0.78 -10.24
CA PHE A 69 -0.74 -0.01 -10.07
C PHE A 69 -1.92 0.83 -9.57
N LEU A 70 -1.71 1.66 -8.53
CA LEU A 70 -2.77 2.54 -8.04
C LEU A 70 -3.22 3.54 -9.12
N TYR A 71 -2.30 4.23 -9.79
CA TYR A 71 -2.64 5.23 -10.81
C TYR A 71 -3.27 4.62 -12.07
N ALA A 72 -2.95 3.38 -12.43
CA ALA A 72 -3.60 2.68 -13.52
C ALA A 72 -5.10 2.48 -13.26
N TYR A 73 -5.46 2.12 -12.02
CA TYR A 73 -6.81 1.61 -11.71
C TYR A 73 -7.66 2.48 -10.78
N MET A 74 -7.09 3.49 -10.12
CA MET A 74 -7.87 4.38 -9.25
C MET A 74 -8.83 5.28 -10.05
N PRO A 75 -9.96 5.70 -9.44
CA PRO A 75 -10.88 6.66 -10.05
C PRO A 75 -10.17 7.96 -10.44
N ILE A 76 -10.60 8.58 -11.55
CA ILE A 76 -9.99 9.85 -12.00
C ILE A 76 -10.12 10.93 -10.92
N GLY A 77 -11.25 10.97 -10.19
CA GLY A 77 -11.44 11.91 -9.07
C GLY A 77 -10.35 11.79 -8.01
N ASP A 78 -9.89 10.58 -7.71
CA ASP A 78 -8.80 10.38 -6.75
C ASP A 78 -7.47 10.96 -7.29
N ILE A 79 -7.19 10.78 -8.58
CA ILE A 79 -6.01 11.38 -9.25
C ILE A 79 -6.06 12.92 -9.19
N THR A 80 -7.24 13.52 -9.32
CA THR A 80 -7.40 14.98 -9.44
C THR A 80 -7.58 15.70 -8.12
N ASP A 81 -8.17 15.04 -7.12
CA ASP A 81 -8.62 15.69 -5.88
C ASP A 81 -7.57 15.62 -4.77
N TYR A 82 -6.57 14.73 -4.89
CA TYR A 82 -5.55 14.50 -3.86
C TYR A 82 -4.13 14.65 -4.41
N ASP A 83 -3.21 15.10 -3.55
CA ASP A 83 -1.80 15.14 -3.87
C ASP A 83 -1.23 13.72 -4.00
N GLY A 84 -0.41 13.48 -5.02
CA GLY A 84 0.23 12.18 -5.26
C GLY A 84 1.05 11.67 -4.06
N GLN A 85 1.56 12.58 -3.23
CA GLN A 85 2.26 12.27 -1.98
C GLN A 85 1.40 11.43 -1.03
N LEU A 86 0.09 11.69 -0.96
CA LEU A 86 -0.83 10.92 -0.12
C LEU A 86 -0.78 9.42 -0.47
N TYR A 87 -0.76 9.09 -1.75
CA TYR A 87 -0.70 7.69 -2.21
C TYR A 87 0.66 7.06 -1.95
N LEU A 88 1.75 7.82 -2.16
CA LEU A 88 3.10 7.35 -1.88
C LEU A 88 3.30 7.07 -0.38
N ASP A 89 2.81 7.94 0.49
CA ASP A 89 2.89 7.75 1.94
C ASP A 89 2.05 6.55 2.41
N ASN A 90 0.87 6.35 1.81
CA ASN A 90 0.05 5.16 2.05
C ASN A 90 0.76 3.86 1.61
N ILE A 91 1.45 3.87 0.47
CA ILE A 91 2.26 2.71 0.00
C ILE A 91 3.39 2.42 0.98
N ARG A 92 4.14 3.45 1.36
CA ARG A 92 5.25 3.33 2.32
C ARG A 92 4.78 2.78 3.66
N SER A 93 3.67 3.29 4.17
CA SER A 93 3.08 2.81 5.42
C SER A 93 2.64 1.35 5.31
N SER A 94 2.03 0.94 4.20
CA SER A 94 1.63 -0.46 3.99
C SER A 94 2.83 -1.40 3.87
N PHE A 95 3.89 -1.01 3.17
CA PHE A 95 5.12 -1.81 3.11
C PHE A 95 5.80 -1.91 4.46
N ARG A 96 5.83 -0.81 5.23
CA ARG A 96 6.31 -0.82 6.61
C ARG A 96 5.53 -1.81 7.47
N ALA A 97 4.19 -1.77 7.43
CA ALA A 97 3.36 -2.72 8.17
C ALA A 97 3.61 -4.17 7.74
N ARG A 98 3.79 -4.42 6.43
CA ARG A 98 4.12 -5.74 5.91
C ARG A 98 5.46 -6.27 6.45
N VAL A 99 6.46 -5.41 6.61
CA VAL A 99 7.77 -5.81 7.13
C VAL A 99 7.77 -5.98 8.65
N GLU A 100 7.04 -5.10 9.36
CA GLU A 100 7.10 -5.07 10.82
C GLU A 100 6.13 -6.05 11.51
N MET A 101 5.04 -6.46 10.86
CA MET A 101 4.04 -7.37 11.46
C MET A 101 4.38 -8.85 11.21
N PRO A 102 4.19 -9.74 12.21
CA PRO A 102 4.64 -11.13 12.11
C PRO A 102 3.93 -11.96 11.03
N TRP A 103 2.77 -11.51 10.54
CA TRP A 103 2.04 -12.14 9.44
C TRP A 103 2.30 -11.51 8.07
N GLY A 104 3.07 -10.43 7.97
CA GLY A 104 3.16 -9.66 6.72
C GLY A 104 3.75 -10.43 5.53
N ASP A 105 4.68 -11.35 5.79
CA ASP A 105 5.23 -12.28 4.79
C ASP A 105 4.24 -13.38 4.37
N SER A 106 3.22 -13.66 5.20
CA SER A 106 2.21 -14.68 4.89
C SER A 106 1.11 -14.17 3.95
N ILE A 107 1.02 -12.85 3.76
CA ILE A 107 0.02 -12.22 2.90
C ILE A 107 0.45 -12.36 1.42
N PRO A 108 -0.34 -13.05 0.57
CA PRO A 108 -0.06 -13.16 -0.85
C PRO A 108 0.03 -11.79 -1.54
N GLU A 109 0.89 -11.66 -2.55
CA GLU A 109 1.11 -10.38 -3.23
C GLU A 109 -0.15 -9.82 -3.92
N ASP A 110 -1.01 -10.70 -4.46
CA ASP A 110 -2.27 -10.32 -5.11
C ASP A 110 -3.27 -9.82 -4.06
N ILE A 111 -3.36 -10.47 -2.91
CA ILE A 111 -4.19 -10.00 -1.79
C ILE A 111 -3.69 -8.64 -1.29
N PHE A 112 -2.39 -8.49 -1.06
CA PHE A 112 -1.80 -7.23 -0.62
C PHE A 112 -2.07 -6.10 -1.63
N ARG A 113 -1.85 -6.38 -2.92
CA ARG A 113 -2.02 -5.41 -4.00
C ARG A 113 -3.47 -4.93 -4.16
N HIS A 114 -4.46 -5.82 -4.04
CA HIS A 114 -5.86 -5.47 -4.28
C HIS A 114 -6.64 -5.06 -3.03
N PHE A 115 -6.21 -5.50 -1.84
CA PHE A 115 -6.98 -5.29 -0.61
C PHE A 115 -6.26 -4.48 0.47
N VAL A 116 -4.94 -4.28 0.36
CA VAL A 116 -4.17 -3.44 1.30
C VAL A 116 -3.77 -2.12 0.66
N LEU A 117 -3.19 -2.12 -0.54
CA LEU A 117 -2.71 -0.89 -1.18
C LEU A 117 -3.79 0.17 -1.43
N PRO A 118 -4.99 -0.17 -1.97
CA PRO A 118 -6.01 0.84 -2.26
C PRO A 118 -6.39 1.63 -1.00
N VAL A 119 -6.42 2.96 -1.12
CA VAL A 119 -6.66 3.86 0.02
C VAL A 119 -8.16 3.98 0.29
N ARG A 120 -8.93 4.28 -0.75
CA ARG A 120 -10.39 4.40 -0.70
C ARG A 120 -11.06 3.07 -0.34
N VAL A 121 -12.09 3.14 0.50
CA VAL A 121 -12.97 2.02 0.86
C VAL A 121 -14.36 2.23 0.27
N ASN A 122 -14.90 3.45 0.39
CA ASN A 122 -16.26 3.81 0.00
C ASN A 122 -16.26 5.22 -0.62
N ASN A 123 -17.29 6.03 -0.33
CA ASN A 123 -17.44 7.40 -0.81
C ASN A 123 -16.88 8.46 0.16
N GLU A 124 -15.96 8.10 1.06
CA GLU A 124 -15.35 9.02 2.03
C GLU A 124 -14.35 10.00 1.40
N ASN A 125 -14.03 11.09 2.09
CA ASN A 125 -12.81 11.82 1.78
C ASN A 125 -11.60 11.01 2.26
N LEU A 126 -10.51 11.02 1.49
CA LEU A 126 -9.27 10.36 1.91
C LEU A 126 -8.55 11.21 2.96
N ASP A 127 -7.86 10.55 3.88
CA ASP A 127 -7.08 11.18 4.93
C ASP A 127 -5.83 10.35 5.26
N GLU A 128 -5.08 10.80 6.26
CA GLU A 128 -3.82 10.18 6.70
C GLU A 128 -4.02 9.04 7.71
N SER A 129 -5.25 8.49 7.81
CA SER A 129 -5.63 7.48 8.80
C SER A 129 -4.70 6.28 8.86
N ARG A 130 -4.23 5.76 7.72
CA ARG A 130 -3.33 4.60 7.68
C ARG A 130 -2.08 4.82 8.54
N MET A 131 -1.44 5.98 8.42
CA MET A 131 -0.23 6.30 9.18
C MET A 131 -0.54 6.49 10.67
N VAL A 132 -1.66 7.14 11.00
CA VAL A 132 -2.08 7.38 12.39
C VAL A 132 -2.46 6.06 13.07
N PHE A 133 -3.27 5.23 12.40
CA PHE A 133 -3.77 3.98 12.95
C PHE A 133 -2.66 2.96 13.12
N TYR A 134 -1.70 2.92 12.20
CA TYR A 134 -0.51 2.09 12.34
C TYR A 134 0.24 2.38 13.65
N GLU A 135 0.48 3.66 13.98
CA GLU A 135 1.16 4.03 15.22
C GLU A 135 0.34 3.71 16.49
N GLU A 136 -0.99 3.74 16.40
CA GLU A 136 -1.87 3.36 17.52
C GLU A 136 -2.00 1.84 17.72
N LEU A 137 -1.96 1.06 16.63
CA LEU A 137 -2.27 -0.36 16.64
C LEU A 137 -1.04 -1.26 16.72
N LYS A 138 0.11 -0.87 16.15
CA LYS A 138 1.28 -1.76 16.02
C LYS A 138 1.67 -2.43 17.34
N ASP A 139 1.69 -1.68 18.44
CA ASP A 139 2.14 -2.17 19.74
C ASP A 139 1.06 -3.01 20.45
N ARG A 140 -0.20 -2.88 20.03
CA ARG A 140 -1.30 -3.75 20.50
C ARG A 140 -1.27 -5.11 19.81
N VAL A 141 -0.80 -5.18 18.57
CA VAL A 141 -0.98 -6.37 17.72
C VAL A 141 0.29 -7.14 17.36
N LYS A 142 1.49 -6.54 17.49
CA LYS A 142 2.77 -7.15 17.04
C LYS A 142 3.10 -8.50 17.67
N ASP A 143 2.60 -8.77 18.88
CA ASP A 143 2.87 -10.00 19.63
C ASP A 143 1.71 -11.01 19.55
N LEU A 144 0.70 -10.74 18.71
CA LEU A 144 -0.49 -11.57 18.54
C LEU A 144 -0.41 -12.46 17.30
N SER A 145 -1.20 -13.53 17.30
CA SER A 145 -1.50 -14.25 16.06
C SER A 145 -2.31 -13.36 15.11
N LEU A 146 -2.30 -13.62 13.80
CA LEU A 146 -3.15 -12.86 12.86
C LEU A 146 -4.63 -12.87 13.26
N TYR A 147 -5.13 -14.01 13.75
CA TYR A 147 -6.51 -14.12 14.21
C TYR A 147 -6.79 -13.20 15.40
N ASP A 148 -5.94 -13.25 16.44
CA ASP A 148 -6.11 -12.42 17.64
C ASP A 148 -5.86 -10.93 17.35
N ALA A 149 -4.95 -10.61 16.43
CA ALA A 149 -4.71 -9.25 15.97
C ALA A 149 -5.95 -8.65 15.30
N VAL A 150 -6.67 -9.40 14.46
CA VAL A 150 -7.92 -8.93 13.84
C VAL A 150 -8.99 -8.66 14.91
N LEU A 151 -9.07 -9.50 15.95
CA LEU A 151 -10.00 -9.28 17.07
C LEU A 151 -9.62 -8.03 17.88
N GLU A 152 -8.33 -7.84 18.17
CA GLU A 152 -7.83 -6.65 18.88
C GLU A 152 -8.09 -5.37 18.09
N VAL A 153 -7.87 -5.37 16.76
CA VAL A 153 -8.23 -4.22 15.91
C VAL A 153 -9.73 -3.94 15.98
N ASN A 154 -10.58 -4.97 15.94
CA ASN A 154 -12.04 -4.79 16.08
C ASN A 154 -12.44 -4.22 17.45
N HIS A 155 -11.76 -4.63 18.53
CA HIS A 155 -11.96 -4.04 19.86
C HIS A 155 -11.53 -2.58 19.90
N TRP A 156 -10.34 -2.25 19.37
CA TRP A 156 -9.88 -0.87 19.22
C TRP A 156 -10.87 -0.03 18.40
N CYS A 157 -11.47 -0.58 17.33
CA CYS A 157 -12.49 0.13 16.58
C CYS A 157 -13.70 0.49 17.44
N HIS A 158 -14.16 -0.45 18.25
CA HIS A 158 -15.27 -0.23 19.17
C HIS A 158 -14.95 0.79 20.29
N GLU A 159 -13.68 0.90 20.72
CA GLU A 159 -13.23 1.93 21.65
C GLU A 159 -13.34 3.35 21.05
N LYS A 160 -13.28 3.48 19.73
CA LYS A 160 -13.13 4.77 19.02
C LYS A 160 -14.44 5.30 18.45
N VAL A 161 -15.28 4.43 17.88
CA VAL A 161 -16.46 4.83 17.11
C VAL A 161 -17.66 3.97 17.51
N ILE A 162 -18.76 4.61 17.88
CA ILE A 162 -20.04 3.93 18.15
C ILE A 162 -21.04 4.07 17.01
N TYR A 163 -21.92 3.08 16.88
CA TYR A 163 -22.96 3.12 15.86
C TYR A 163 -23.97 4.23 16.15
N THR A 164 -24.15 5.15 15.21
CA THR A 164 -25.19 6.19 15.24
C THR A 164 -25.62 6.54 13.81
N PRO A 165 -26.93 6.62 13.51
CA PRO A 165 -27.40 7.04 12.20
C PRO A 165 -26.84 8.42 11.80
N SER A 166 -26.38 8.54 10.55
CA SER A 166 -25.78 9.76 9.99
C SER A 166 -26.26 9.99 8.55
N ASP A 167 -25.68 10.98 7.86
CA ASP A 167 -25.91 11.29 6.45
C ASP A 167 -25.47 10.15 5.51
N ALA A 168 -25.93 10.20 4.25
CA ALA A 168 -25.58 9.21 3.24
C ALA A 168 -24.10 9.28 2.79
N ARG A 169 -23.41 10.40 3.02
CA ARG A 169 -21.96 10.51 2.79
C ARG A 169 -21.20 9.87 3.94
N THR A 170 -20.22 9.05 3.60
CA THR A 170 -19.37 8.38 4.60
C THR A 170 -18.28 9.32 5.08
N SER A 171 -18.16 9.50 6.39
CA SER A 171 -17.03 10.27 6.97
C SER A 171 -15.71 9.53 6.79
N SER A 172 -14.61 10.26 6.67
CA SER A 172 -13.27 9.66 6.65
C SER A 172 -12.95 8.98 7.98
N PRO A 173 -11.97 8.06 8.04
CA PRO A 173 -11.66 7.39 9.30
C PRO A 173 -11.23 8.35 10.42
N LEU A 174 -10.38 9.36 10.14
CA LEU A 174 -10.00 10.36 11.15
C LEU A 174 -11.16 11.27 11.54
N ALA A 175 -12.06 11.60 10.61
CA ALA A 175 -13.28 12.32 10.94
C ALA A 175 -14.16 11.50 11.89
N SER A 176 -14.24 10.19 11.69
CA SER A 176 -14.99 9.26 12.56
C SER A 176 -14.39 9.17 13.97
N VAL A 177 -13.05 9.18 14.12
CA VAL A 177 -12.41 9.32 15.45
C VAL A 177 -12.82 10.62 16.12
N LYS A 178 -12.82 11.73 15.36
CA LYS A 178 -13.12 13.06 15.91
C LYS A 178 -14.57 13.19 16.39
N THR A 179 -15.51 12.59 15.67
CA THR A 179 -16.93 12.60 16.05
C THR A 179 -17.28 11.50 17.05
N ALA A 180 -16.48 10.43 17.09
CA ALA A 180 -16.69 9.21 17.88
C ALA A 180 -17.99 8.46 17.55
N TYR A 181 -18.59 8.70 16.38
CA TYR A 181 -19.79 7.99 15.94
C TYR A 181 -19.86 7.86 14.41
N GLY A 182 -20.62 6.87 13.92
CA GLY A 182 -20.89 6.67 12.49
C GLY A 182 -21.92 5.58 12.23
N ARG A 183 -22.47 5.48 11.00
CA ARG A 183 -23.34 4.37 10.59
C ARG A 183 -22.49 3.24 9.99
N CYS A 184 -23.14 2.25 9.40
CA CYS A 184 -22.47 1.13 8.73
C CYS A 184 -21.44 1.56 7.67
N GLY A 185 -21.61 2.72 7.04
CA GLY A 185 -20.63 3.29 6.10
C GLY A 185 -19.33 3.66 6.81
N GLU A 186 -19.41 4.51 7.84
CA GLU A 186 -18.25 4.92 8.62
C GLU A 186 -17.61 3.74 9.33
N GLU A 187 -18.39 2.87 9.98
CA GLU A 187 -17.81 1.74 10.73
C GLU A 187 -17.07 0.76 9.82
N SER A 188 -17.60 0.49 8.61
CA SER A 188 -16.92 -0.38 7.65
C SER A 188 -15.68 0.27 7.05
N THR A 189 -15.76 1.54 6.63
CA THR A 189 -14.60 2.31 6.14
C THR A 189 -13.52 2.41 7.23
N PHE A 190 -13.91 2.68 8.47
CA PHE A 190 -13.02 2.80 9.62
C PHE A 190 -12.31 1.49 9.92
N THR A 191 -13.06 0.39 10.00
CA THR A 191 -12.49 -0.93 10.31
C THR A 191 -11.56 -1.41 9.19
N VAL A 192 -11.92 -1.19 7.92
CA VAL A 192 -11.03 -1.52 6.80
C VAL A 192 -9.76 -0.69 6.85
N ALA A 193 -9.83 0.61 7.16
CA ALA A 193 -8.64 1.44 7.32
C ALA A 193 -7.75 1.00 8.49
N ALA A 194 -8.33 0.50 9.59
CA ALA A 194 -7.60 0.00 10.75
C ALA A 194 -6.93 -1.37 10.52
N LEU A 195 -7.52 -2.21 9.67
CA LEU A 195 -6.98 -3.53 9.33
C LEU A 195 -5.86 -3.49 8.28
N ARG A 196 -5.69 -2.37 7.56
CA ARG A 196 -4.74 -2.19 6.45
C ARG A 196 -3.45 -1.52 6.90
#